data_AF-A0A6F9BST1-F1
#
_entry.id   AF-A0A6F9BST1-F1
#
_cell.length_a   1.000
_cell.length_b   1.000
_cell.length_c   1.000
_cell.angle_alpha   90.00
_cell.angle_beta   90.00
_cell.angle_gamma   90.00
#
_symmetry.space_group_name_H-M   'P 1'
#
loop_
_entity.id
_entity.type
_entity.pdbx_description
1 polymer ?
#
loop_
_entity_poly.entity_id
_entity_poly.type
_entity_poly.pdbx_seq_one_letter_code
_entity_poly.pdbx_strand_id
1 'polypeptide(L)'
;MSPQLLYGTSTPSWSRCSRQYITRFLDRGWGWCLDDPPVRNVLDLNSVPPGVLYSAAHQCRLQYGSGSLLCDDVDHAPAICISLYGVPSVSHNARHSSPLLTSPIVSSSLMP
;
A
#
# COMPACT_ATOMS: atom_id res chain seq x y z
N MET A 1 3.51 12.51 -7.72
CA MET A 1 2.29 12.23 -8.51
C MET A 1 2.69 11.60 -9.83
N SER A 2 2.88 10.28 -9.81
CA SER A 2 3.20 9.50 -11.00
C SER A 2 1.91 9.22 -11.78
N PRO A 3 1.90 9.31 -13.12
CA PRO A 3 0.74 8.92 -13.91
C PRO A 3 0.47 7.41 -13.87
N GLN A 4 1.45 6.63 -13.40
CA GLN A 4 1.36 5.18 -13.25
C GLN A 4 1.49 4.80 -11.78
N LEU A 5 0.71 3.81 -11.35
CA LEU A 5 0.83 3.23 -10.02
C LEU A 5 2.11 2.39 -9.98
N LEU A 6 3.13 2.90 -9.29
CA LEU A 6 4.40 2.19 -9.10
C LEU A 6 4.28 1.32 -7.86
N TYR A 7 4.22 0.01 -8.10
CA TYR A 7 4.29 -1.02 -7.07
C TYR A 7 5.76 -1.23 -6.68
N GLY A 8 6.29 -0.31 -5.86
CA GLY A 8 7.63 -0.38 -5.30
C GLY A 8 7.62 -0.58 -3.78
N THR A 9 8.74 -1.05 -3.23
CA THR A 9 8.97 -1.13 -1.78
C THR A 9 9.40 0.21 -1.18
N SER A 10 9.68 1.22 -2.01
CA SER A 10 10.04 2.56 -1.56
C SER A 10 8.81 3.36 -1.16
N THR A 11 8.95 4.12 -0.07
CA THR A 11 7.90 5.05 0.37
C THR A 11 7.63 6.08 -0.73
N PRO A 12 6.38 6.24 -1.19
CA PRO A 12 6.06 7.20 -2.22
C PRO A 12 6.37 8.62 -1.72
N SER A 13 7.13 9.38 -2.51
CA SER A 13 7.51 10.75 -2.17
C SER A 13 6.91 11.76 -3.15
N TRP A 14 6.72 12.99 -2.66
CA TRP A 14 6.22 14.09 -3.48
C TRP A 14 7.34 14.65 -4.36
N SER A 15 7.10 14.70 -5.68
CA SER A 15 8.02 15.35 -6.61
C SER A 15 8.17 16.84 -6.29
N ARG A 16 9.28 17.44 -6.73
CA ARG A 16 9.50 18.89 -6.56
C ARG A 16 8.37 19.71 -7.16
N CYS A 17 7.86 19.30 -8.33
CA CYS A 17 6.75 19.98 -9.01
C CYS A 17 5.45 19.90 -8.20
N SER A 18 5.11 18.72 -7.66
CA SER A 18 3.91 18.56 -6.83
C SER A 18 3.99 19.42 -5.56
N ARG A 19 5.17 19.47 -4.92
CA ARG A 19 5.40 20.32 -3.74
C ARG A 19 5.24 21.80 -4.07
N GLN A 20 5.83 22.27 -5.16
CA GLN A 20 5.69 23.67 -5.58
C GLN A 20 4.24 24.03 -5.92
N TYR A 21 3.50 23.11 -6.52
CA TYR A 21 2.11 23.34 -6.89
C TYR A 21 1.21 23.49 -5.65
N ILE A 22 1.30 22.57 -4.68
CA ILE A 22 0.48 22.67 -3.46
C ILE A 22 0.83 23.93 -2.64
N THR A 23 2.11 24.32 -2.56
CA THR A 23 2.51 25.57 -1.91
C THR A 23 1.87 26.78 -2.58
N ARG A 24 1.95 26.90 -3.91
CA ARG A 24 1.30 28.02 -4.63
C ARG A 24 -0.22 28.01 -4.50
N PHE A 25 -0.84 26.85 -4.38
CA PHE A 25 -2.28 26.72 -4.14
C PHE A 25 -2.65 27.32 -2.78
N LEU A 26 -1.91 26.96 -1.74
CA LEU A 26 -2.14 27.44 -0.37
C LEU A 26 -1.77 28.92 -0.21
N ASP A 27 -0.66 29.38 -0.79
CA ASP A 27 -0.21 30.79 -0.73
C ASP A 27 -1.22 31.77 -1.35
N ARG A 28 -2.06 31.29 -2.28
CA ARG A 28 -3.15 32.10 -2.88
C ARG A 28 -4.40 32.18 -2.00
N GLY A 29 -4.41 31.53 -0.84
CA GLY A 29 -5.56 31.46 0.04
C GLY A 29 -6.68 30.52 -0.46
N TRP A 30 -6.39 29.62 -1.41
CA TRP A 30 -7.41 28.68 -1.91
C TRP A 30 -7.68 27.52 -0.94
N GLY A 31 -6.86 27.39 0.11
CA GLY A 31 -7.03 26.42 1.20
C GLY A 31 -7.74 26.99 2.44
N TRP A 32 -8.41 28.14 2.35
CA TRP A 32 -9.04 28.82 3.51
C TRP A 32 -10.02 27.92 4.30
N CYS A 33 -10.62 26.93 3.65
CA CYS A 33 -11.54 25.97 4.27
C CYS A 33 -10.83 24.82 5.01
N LEU A 34 -9.50 24.84 5.09
CA LEU A 34 -8.70 23.86 5.84
C LEU A 34 -8.09 24.44 7.11
N ASP A 35 -8.33 25.73 7.37
CA ASP A 35 -7.76 26.46 8.51
C ASP A 35 -8.59 26.28 9.80
N ASP A 36 -9.80 25.74 9.71
CA ASP A 36 -10.63 25.44 10.87
C ASP A 36 -10.24 24.10 11.54
N PRO A 37 -10.23 24.05 12.89
CA PRO A 37 -9.96 22.82 13.59
C PRO A 37 -11.12 21.82 13.38
N PRO A 38 -10.83 20.51 13.32
CA PRO A 38 -11.87 19.50 13.13
C PRO A 38 -12.88 19.51 14.28
N VAL A 39 -14.17 19.54 13.93
CA VAL A 39 -15.30 19.61 14.89
C VAL A 39 -15.48 18.31 15.69
N ARG A 40 -15.00 17.19 15.16
CA ARG A 40 -15.04 15.88 15.83
C ARG A 40 -13.63 15.47 16.23
N ASN A 41 -13.53 14.83 17.40
CA ASN A 41 -12.30 14.21 17.86
C ASN A 41 -11.69 13.41 16.71
N VAL A 42 -10.41 13.68 16.48
CA VAL A 42 -9.56 12.99 15.50
C VAL A 42 -9.87 11.50 15.62
N LEU A 43 -10.33 10.89 14.52
CA LEU A 43 -10.48 9.44 14.45
C LEU A 43 -9.18 8.83 14.97
N ASP A 44 -9.28 7.87 15.89
CA ASP A 44 -8.10 7.21 16.45
C ASP A 44 -7.44 6.41 15.32
N LEU A 45 -6.56 7.08 14.59
CA LEU A 45 -5.83 6.49 13.50
C LEU A 45 -4.91 5.47 14.15
N ASN A 46 -5.16 4.19 13.90
CA ASN A 46 -4.32 3.10 14.39
C ASN A 46 -2.86 3.46 14.10
N SER A 47 -2.10 3.74 15.16
CA SER A 47 -0.66 4.00 15.09
C SER A 47 0.12 2.76 14.65
N VAL A 48 -0.53 1.60 14.75
CA VAL A 48 0.00 0.31 14.32
C VAL A 48 0.08 0.27 12.79
N PRO A 49 1.25 -0.02 12.20
CA PRO A 49 1.39 -0.09 10.76
C PRO A 49 0.52 -1.21 10.17
N PRO A 50 -0.03 -1.02 8.96
CA PRO A 50 -0.95 -1.98 8.35
C PRO A 50 -0.31 -3.36 8.13
N GLY A 51 1.01 -3.44 7.95
CA GLY A 51 1.73 -4.72 7.83
C GLY A 51 1.70 -5.59 9.10
N VAL A 52 1.36 -5.02 10.27
CA VAL A 52 1.13 -5.77 11.52
C VAL A 52 -0.35 -6.16 11.65
N LEU A 53 -1.25 -5.28 11.22
CA LEU A 53 -2.71 -5.54 11.28
C LEU A 53 -3.16 -6.57 10.23
N TYR A 54 -2.53 -6.57 9.06
CA TYR A 54 -2.90 -7.40 7.92
C TYR A 54 -1.71 -8.28 7.51
N SER A 55 -1.82 -9.59 7.78
CA SER A 55 -0.82 -10.57 7.33
C SER A 55 -0.71 -10.61 5.81
N ALA A 56 0.42 -11.09 5.30
CA ALA A 56 0.68 -11.26 3.86
C ALA A 56 -0.46 -12.02 3.12
N ALA A 57 -0.97 -13.11 3.70
CA ALA A 57 -2.10 -13.85 3.15
C ALA A 57 -3.43 -13.08 3.19
N HIS A 58 -3.63 -12.22 4.19
CA HIS A 58 -4.79 -11.35 4.24
C HIS A 58 -4.71 -10.25 3.16
N GLN A 59 -3.52 -9.67 2.97
CA GLN A 59 -3.28 -8.66 1.94
C GLN A 59 -3.49 -9.21 0.52
N CYS A 60 -3.06 -10.46 0.24
CA CYS A 60 -3.39 -11.12 -1.03
C CYS A 60 -4.91 -11.17 -1.26
N ARG A 61 -5.69 -11.54 -0.24
CA ARG A 61 -7.16 -11.62 -0.34
C ARG A 61 -7.83 -10.28 -0.56
N LEU A 62 -7.31 -9.21 0.02
CA LEU A 62 -7.80 -7.85 -0.23
C LEU A 62 -7.51 -7.38 -1.65
N GLN A 63 -6.33 -7.71 -2.18
CA GLN A 63 -5.88 -7.25 -3.50
C GLN A 63 -6.49 -8.06 -4.66
N TYR A 64 -6.64 -9.37 -4.48
CA TYR A 64 -6.98 -10.33 -5.54
C TYR A 64 -8.27 -11.12 -5.27
N GLY A 65 -8.92 -10.92 -4.13
CA GLY A 65 -10.16 -11.62 -3.76
C GLY A 65 -9.95 -12.82 -2.83
N SER A 66 -11.04 -13.29 -2.23
CA SER A 66 -11.02 -14.30 -1.14
C SER A 66 -10.40 -15.64 -1.51
N GLY A 67 -10.40 -16.02 -2.80
CA GLY A 67 -9.80 -17.25 -3.34
C GLY A 67 -8.30 -17.18 -3.60
N SER A 68 -7.64 -16.07 -3.24
CA SER A 68 -6.20 -15.91 -3.41
C SER A 68 -5.42 -16.34 -2.17
N LEU A 69 -4.24 -16.92 -2.41
CA LEU A 69 -3.36 -17.50 -1.40
C LEU A 69 -1.95 -16.90 -1.53
N LEU A 70 -1.26 -16.85 -0.40
CA LEU A 70 0.16 -16.49 -0.34
C LEU A 70 1.01 -17.73 -0.63
N CYS A 71 2.01 -17.58 -1.49
CA CYS A 71 3.06 -18.58 -1.67
C CYS A 71 4.36 -18.12 -1.02
N ASP A 72 4.89 -18.94 -0.12
CA ASP A 72 6.21 -18.78 0.50
C ASP A 72 7.24 -19.57 -0.32
N ASP A 73 7.70 -19.01 -1.44
CA ASP A 73 8.91 -19.51 -2.12
C ASP A 73 10.14 -18.91 -1.43
N VAL A 74 10.98 -19.78 -0.88
CA VAL A 74 11.97 -19.49 0.18
C VAL A 74 13.22 -18.75 -0.34
N ASP A 75 13.44 -18.69 -1.66
CA ASP A 75 14.76 -18.33 -2.17
C ASP A 75 14.93 -16.87 -2.63
N HIS A 76 13.88 -16.13 -3.04
CA HIS A 76 14.02 -14.73 -3.45
C HIS A 76 12.71 -13.93 -3.23
N ALA A 77 12.75 -12.91 -2.36
CA ALA A 77 11.64 -11.97 -2.13
C ALA A 77 11.12 -11.38 -3.47
N PRO A 78 9.80 -11.36 -3.75
CA PRO A 78 8.71 -11.02 -2.83
C PRO A 78 7.62 -12.11 -2.68
N ALA A 79 6.80 -11.99 -1.64
CA ALA A 79 5.56 -12.76 -1.45
C ALA A 79 4.68 -12.74 -2.73
N ILE A 80 4.51 -13.90 -3.37
CA ILE A 80 3.70 -14.05 -4.58
C ILE A 80 2.28 -14.42 -4.15
N CYS A 81 1.29 -13.68 -4.66
CA CYS A 81 -0.11 -14.06 -4.50
C CYS A 81 -0.54 -14.94 -5.68
N ILE A 82 -1.10 -16.10 -5.39
CA ILE A 82 -1.71 -16.97 -6.40
C ILE A 82 -3.22 -16.90 -6.27
N SER A 83 -3.91 -16.63 -7.38
CA SER A 83 -5.36 -16.77 -7.45
C SER A 83 -5.71 -18.02 -8.25
N LEU A 84 -6.56 -18.86 -7.66
CA LEU A 84 -7.13 -20.01 -8.34
C LEU A 84 -8.45 -19.58 -8.97
N TYR A 85 -8.49 -19.48 -10.29
CA TYR A 85 -9.74 -19.28 -11.02
C TYR A 85 -9.96 -20.51 -11.89
N GLY A 86 -11.05 -21.24 -11.63
CA GLY A 86 -11.33 -22.48 -12.32
C GLY A 86 -12.78 -22.92 -12.15
N VAL A 87 -13.38 -23.37 -13.26
CA VAL A 87 -14.56 -24.24 -13.25
C VAL A 87 -14.17 -25.63 -12.72
N PRO A 88 -15.10 -26.49 -12.27
CA PRO A 88 -14.82 -27.70 -11.49
C PRO A 88 -13.81 -28.73 -12.07
N SER A 89 -13.36 -28.55 -13.31
CA SER A 89 -12.51 -29.48 -14.06
C SER A 89 -11.14 -28.92 -14.49
N VAL A 90 -10.87 -27.61 -14.34
CA VAL A 90 -9.59 -26.99 -14.74
C VAL A 90 -9.21 -25.89 -13.76
N SER A 91 -8.11 -26.07 -13.01
CA SER A 91 -7.53 -25.02 -12.17
C SER A 91 -6.56 -24.19 -13.01
N HIS A 92 -6.90 -22.94 -13.33
CA HIS A 92 -5.93 -21.98 -13.83
C HIS A 92 -5.36 -21.20 -12.65
N ASN A 93 -4.02 -21.19 -12.53
CA ASN A 93 -3.31 -20.45 -11.49
C ASN A 93 -2.79 -19.15 -12.09
N ALA A 94 -3.28 -18.00 -11.60
CA ALA A 94 -2.71 -16.69 -11.91
C ALA A 94 -1.69 -16.31 -10.82
N ARG A 95 -0.43 -16.10 -11.21
CA ARG A 95 0.63 -15.59 -10.33
C ARG A 95 0.69 -14.08 -10.43
N HIS A 96 0.58 -13.40 -9.30
CA HIS A 96 0.70 -11.95 -9.21
C HIS A 96 1.83 -11.54 -8.28
N SER A 97 2.76 -10.74 -8.80
CA SER A 97 3.86 -10.13 -8.05
C SER A 97 3.50 -8.69 -7.70
N SER A 98 2.80 -8.49 -6.58
CA SER A 98 2.63 -7.15 -5.99
C SER A 98 3.41 -7.05 -4.68
N PRO A 99 4.06 -5.91 -4.40
CA PRO A 99 4.65 -5.66 -3.09
C PRO A 99 3.52 -5.60 -2.07
N LEU A 100 3.65 -6.41 -1.02
CA LEU A 100 2.80 -6.33 0.15
C LEU A 100 2.98 -4.97 0.82
N LEU A 101 1.89 -4.45 1.40
CA LEU A 101 1.89 -3.24 2.21
C LEU A 101 2.91 -3.41 3.33
N THR A 102 4.01 -2.65 3.21
CA THR A 102 5.09 -2.43 4.17
C THR A 102 5.16 -3.49 5.27
N SER A 103 5.78 -4.61 4.93
CA SER A 103 6.19 -5.63 5.89
C SER A 103 6.98 -4.97 7.03
N PRO A 104 6.70 -5.27 8.32
CA PRO A 104 7.51 -4.80 9.43
C PRO A 104 8.97 -5.31 9.39
N ILE A 105 9.29 -6.25 8.49
CA ILE A 105 10.58 -6.95 8.44
C ILE A 105 11.72 -6.07 7.89
N VAL A 106 11.44 -5.00 7.12
CA VAL A 106 12.51 -4.21 6.46
C VAL A 106 12.84 -2.90 7.20
N SER A 107 12.04 -2.48 8.18
CA SER A 107 12.27 -1.19 8.83
C SER A 107 13.31 -1.21 9.96
N SER A 108 13.80 -2.39 10.38
CA SER A 108 14.73 -2.53 11.52
C SER A 108 16.21 -2.52 11.13
N SER A 109 16.57 -2.41 9.85
CA SER A 109 17.97 -2.54 9.41
C SER A 109 18.54 -1.33 8.68
N LEU A 110 17.86 -0.19 8.65
CA LEU A 110 18.47 1.01 8.07
C LEU A 110 17.96 2.32 8.68
N MET A 111 18.43 2.61 9.90
CA MET A 111 18.82 3.97 10.30
C MET A 111 20.13 3.84 11.11
N PRO A 112 21.07 4.78 10.95
CA PRO A 112 22.48 4.67 11.38
C PRO A 112 22.69 4.61 12.89
#